data_AF-A0A1I1VLL3-F1
#
_entry.id   AF-A0A1I1VLL3-F1
#
_cell.length_a   1.000
_cell.length_b   1.000
_cell.length_c   1.000
_cell.angle_alpha   90.00
_cell.angle_beta   90.00
_cell.angle_gamma   90.00
#
_symmetry.space_group_name_H-M   'P 1'
#
loop_
_entity.id
_entity.type
_entity.pdbx_description
1 polymer ?
#
loop_
_entity_poly.entity_id
_entity_poly.type
_entity_poly.pdbx_seq_one_letter_code
_entity_poly.pdbx_strand_id
1 'polypeptide(L)'
;MPRLVWFLPVGLLVALAALLGWRQGWIHANVSETQVIAMYAQQYLDDRARDGTGQGAQPSECRAVPGEGSGVWLVVVCGPEPHDPARHYTYYVTRAGDLARVVGPGDA
;
A
#
# COMPACT_ATOMS: atom_id res chain seq x y z
N MET A 1 -1.91 -36.08 -36.96
CA MET A 1 -2.08 -35.33 -35.69
C MET A 1 -2.23 -33.85 -36.03
N PRO A 2 -3.29 -33.17 -35.57
CA PRO A 2 -3.52 -31.78 -35.93
C PRO A 2 -2.37 -30.92 -35.39
N ARG A 3 -1.63 -30.30 -36.33
CA ARG A 3 -0.39 -29.54 -36.11
C ARG A 3 -0.56 -28.43 -35.06
N LEU A 4 -1.80 -27.98 -34.85
CA LEU A 4 -2.21 -26.97 -33.89
C LEU A 4 -1.97 -27.38 -32.42
N VAL A 5 -2.09 -28.67 -32.09
CA VAL A 5 -1.91 -29.17 -30.71
C VAL A 5 -0.44 -29.04 -30.27
N TRP A 6 0.49 -29.01 -31.22
CA TRP A 6 1.92 -28.82 -30.97
C TRP A 6 2.26 -27.36 -30.60
N PHE A 7 1.48 -26.38 -31.07
CA PHE A 7 1.67 -24.96 -30.74
C PHE A 7 0.88 -24.51 -29.51
N LEU A 8 -0.05 -25.34 -29.04
CA LEU A 8 -0.87 -25.11 -27.84
C LEU A 8 -0.03 -24.73 -26.60
N PRO A 9 1.07 -25.44 -26.23
CA PRO A 9 1.87 -25.04 -25.06
C PRO A 9 2.54 -23.67 -25.24
N VAL A 10 3.00 -23.35 -26.46
CA VAL A 10 3.60 -22.05 -26.75
C VAL A 10 2.56 -20.93 -26.66
N GLY A 11 1.36 -21.15 -27.23
CA GLY A 11 0.24 -20.22 -27.12
C GLY A 11 -0.19 -19.99 -25.66
N LEU A 12 -0.20 -21.05 -24.85
CA LEU A 12 -0.51 -20.95 -23.42
C LEU A 12 0.52 -20.09 -22.67
N LEU A 13 1.82 -20.31 -22.92
CA LEU A 13 2.88 -19.52 -22.30
C LEU A 13 2.81 -18.03 -22.69
N VAL A 14 2.53 -17.74 -23.97
CA VAL A 14 2.35 -16.36 -24.44
C VAL A 14 1.14 -15.70 -23.79
N ALA A 15 0.01 -16.41 -23.70
CA ALA A 15 -1.19 -15.91 -23.03
C ALA A 15 -0.95 -15.64 -21.54
N LEU A 16 -0.23 -16.55 -20.85
CA LEU A 16 0.16 -16.37 -19.45
C LEU A 16 1.06 -15.14 -19.27
N ALA A 17 2.08 -14.99 -20.13
CA ALA A 17 2.98 -13.84 -20.07
C ALA A 17 2.23 -12.51 -20.32
N ALA A 18 1.31 -12.48 -21.28
CA ALA A 18 0.48 -11.31 -21.56
C ALA A 18 -0.44 -10.96 -20.38
N LEU A 19 -1.07 -11.97 -19.76
CA LEU A 19 -1.90 -11.80 -18.56
C LEU A 19 -1.11 -11.26 -17.38
N LEU A 20 0.08 -11.80 -17.11
CA LEU A 20 0.94 -11.36 -16.03
C LEU A 20 1.46 -9.94 -16.26
N GLY A 21 1.92 -9.64 -17.49
CA GLY A 21 2.38 -8.31 -17.87
C GLY A 21 1.28 -7.26 -17.78
N TRP A 22 0.07 -7.58 -18.26
CA TRP A 22 -1.10 -6.71 -18.09
C TRP A 22 -1.37 -6.46 -16.62
N ARG A 23 -1.50 -7.52 -15.80
CA ARG A 23 -1.78 -7.39 -14.36
C ARG A 23 -0.77 -6.47 -13.68
N GLN A 24 0.52 -6.67 -13.94
CA GLN A 24 1.58 -5.88 -13.35
C GLN A 24 1.50 -4.42 -13.82
N GLY A 25 1.31 -4.19 -15.12
CA GLY A 25 1.12 -2.85 -15.67
C GLY A 25 -0.10 -2.13 -15.09
N TRP A 26 -1.19 -2.86 -14.85
CA TRP A 26 -2.41 -2.31 -14.28
C TRP A 26 -2.25 -1.90 -12.81
N ILE A 27 -1.49 -2.67 -12.02
CA ILE A 27 -1.12 -2.29 -10.64
C ILE A 27 -0.24 -1.04 -10.67
N HIS A 28 0.80 -1.02 -11.50
CA HIS A 28 1.69 0.15 -11.62
C HIS A 28 0.98 1.42 -12.12
N ALA A 29 -0.05 1.29 -12.95
CA ALA A 29 -0.80 2.42 -13.50
C ALA A 29 -1.90 2.94 -12.56
N ASN A 30 -2.56 2.07 -11.79
CA ASN A 30 -3.69 2.47 -10.95
C ASN A 30 -3.33 2.73 -9.48
N VAL A 31 -2.20 2.21 -8.97
CA VAL A 31 -1.76 2.53 -7.61
C VAL A 31 -1.16 3.93 -7.61
N SER A 32 -2.01 4.92 -7.40
CA SER A 32 -1.63 6.33 -7.21
C SER A 32 -1.31 6.60 -5.74
N GLU A 33 -0.36 7.50 -5.51
CA GLU A 33 0.05 7.93 -4.16
C GLU A 33 -1.17 8.45 -3.36
N THR A 34 -2.04 9.21 -4.01
CA THR A 34 -3.27 9.75 -3.42
C THR A 34 -4.20 8.66 -2.91
N GLN A 35 -4.37 7.58 -3.67
CA GLN A 35 -5.27 6.48 -3.29
C GLN A 35 -4.69 5.65 -2.14
N VAL A 36 -3.36 5.47 -2.12
CA VAL A 36 -2.66 4.85 -0.99
C VAL A 36 -2.84 5.69 0.27
N ILE A 37 -2.59 7.00 0.23
CA ILE A 37 -2.76 7.87 1.39
C ILE A 37 -4.20 7.83 1.91
N ALA A 38 -5.19 7.93 1.03
CA ALA A 38 -6.59 7.90 1.42
C ALA A 38 -6.97 6.57 2.12
N MET A 39 -6.45 5.45 1.62
CA MET A 39 -6.67 4.13 2.22
C MET A 39 -6.03 4.02 3.62
N TYR A 40 -4.76 4.41 3.76
CA TYR A 40 -4.09 4.37 5.06
C TYR A 40 -4.60 5.43 6.05
N ALA A 41 -5.17 6.53 5.57
CA ALA A 41 -5.85 7.50 6.43
C ALA A 41 -7.12 6.92 7.06
N GLN A 42 -7.87 6.07 6.35
CA GLN A 42 -8.99 5.34 6.94
C GLN A 42 -8.49 4.29 7.94
N GLN A 43 -7.44 3.54 7.58
CA GLN A 43 -6.82 2.57 8.48
C GLN A 43 -6.35 3.23 9.79
N TYR A 44 -5.78 4.43 9.73
CA TYR A 44 -5.41 5.22 10.90
C TYR A 44 -6.61 5.50 11.81
N LEU A 45 -7.76 5.92 11.26
CA LEU A 45 -8.95 6.18 12.08
C LEU A 45 -9.43 4.90 12.78
N ASP A 46 -9.41 3.76 12.09
CA ASP A 46 -9.78 2.47 12.65
C ASP A 46 -8.81 2.01 13.75
N ASP A 47 -7.50 2.20 13.55
CA ASP A 47 -6.47 1.86 14.53
C ASP A 47 -6.59 2.75 15.77
N ARG A 48 -6.82 4.06 15.59
CA ARG A 48 -7.06 5.01 16.69
C ARG A 48 -8.33 4.68 17.46
N ALA A 49 -9.39 4.29 16.77
CA ALA A 49 -10.63 3.86 17.40
C ALA A 49 -10.42 2.58 18.22
N ARG A 50 -9.66 1.62 17.69
CA ARG A 50 -9.29 0.37 18.39
C ARG A 50 -8.51 0.66 19.67
N ASP A 51 -7.58 1.60 19.61
CA ASP A 51 -6.68 1.93 20.72
C ASP A 51 -7.29 2.95 21.70
N GLY A 52 -8.61 3.21 21.59
CA GLY A 52 -9.35 4.08 22.52
C GLY A 52 -9.02 5.58 22.39
N THR A 53 -8.33 5.95 21.32
CA THR A 53 -7.79 7.30 21.09
C THR A 53 -8.37 7.97 19.84
N GLY A 54 -9.45 7.42 19.28
CA GLY A 54 -10.13 7.95 18.09
C GLY A 54 -10.74 9.34 18.25
N GLN A 55 -10.88 9.87 19.47
CA GLN A 55 -11.38 11.23 19.66
C GLN A 55 -10.39 12.27 19.12
N GLY A 56 -10.86 13.05 18.13
CA GLY A 56 -10.07 14.09 17.47
C GLY A 56 -9.16 13.59 16.34
N ALA A 57 -9.11 12.28 16.07
CA ALA A 57 -8.37 11.73 14.95
C ALA A 57 -8.99 12.20 13.63
N GLN A 58 -8.17 12.74 12.74
CA GLN A 58 -8.63 13.26 11.45
C GLN A 58 -7.79 12.70 10.30
N PRO A 59 -8.39 12.40 9.14
CA PRO A 59 -7.62 11.93 7.99
C PRO A 59 -6.63 12.98 7.45
N SER A 60 -6.83 14.27 7.77
CA SER A 60 -5.90 15.35 7.44
C SER A 60 -4.61 15.35 8.25
N GLU A 61 -4.53 14.53 9.31
CA GLU A 61 -3.31 14.32 10.11
C GLU A 61 -2.30 13.40 9.40
N CYS A 62 -2.72 12.76 8.29
CA CYS A 62 -1.89 11.87 7.50
C CYS A 62 -1.16 12.62 6.38
N ARG A 63 0.15 12.36 6.27
CA ARG A 63 1.01 12.83 5.18
C ARG A 63 1.79 11.67 4.59
N ALA A 64 1.95 11.66 3.26
CA ALA A 64 2.89 10.76 2.60
C ALA A 64 4.27 11.38 2.52
N VAL A 65 5.28 10.56 2.77
CA VAL A 65 6.66 10.85 2.44
C VAL A 65 7.23 9.71 1.57
N PRO A 66 8.16 10.00 0.64
CA PRO A 66 8.82 8.96 -0.15
C PRO A 66 9.57 7.98 0.75
N GLY A 67 9.49 6.68 0.44
CA GLY A 67 10.29 5.67 1.14
C GLY A 67 11.75 5.69 0.68
N GLU A 68 12.69 5.76 1.64
CA GLU A 68 14.13 5.71 1.35
C GLU A 68 14.72 4.28 1.45
N GLY A 69 13.95 3.31 1.94
CA GLY A 69 14.39 1.93 2.18
C GLY A 69 14.10 0.94 1.04
N SER A 70 14.90 -0.12 0.91
CA SER A 70 14.68 -1.19 -0.07
C SER A 70 13.33 -1.88 0.14
N GLY A 71 12.45 -1.85 -0.87
CA GLY A 71 11.13 -2.47 -0.82
C GLY A 71 10.02 -1.60 -0.22
N VAL A 72 10.36 -0.39 0.27
CA VAL A 72 9.38 0.62 0.68
C VAL A 72 9.27 1.65 -0.42
N TRP A 73 8.07 1.86 -0.95
CA TRP A 73 7.82 2.89 -1.94
C TRP A 73 7.38 4.19 -1.27
N LEU A 74 6.50 4.09 -0.28
CA LEU A 74 5.83 5.25 0.32
C LEU A 74 5.65 5.01 1.82
N VAL A 75 5.84 6.05 2.61
CA VAL A 75 5.65 6.01 4.06
C VAL A 75 4.53 6.98 4.41
N VAL A 76 3.43 6.48 4.97
CA VAL A 76 2.30 7.29 5.42
C VAL A 76 2.45 7.52 6.91
N VAL A 77 2.62 8.78 7.29
CA VAL A 77 2.80 9.21 8.67
C VAL A 77 1.54 9.92 9.11
N CYS A 78 0.85 9.38 10.12
CA CYS A 78 -0.40 9.92 10.65
C CYS A 78 -0.26 10.23 12.14
N GLY A 79 -0.66 11.42 12.57
CA GLY A 79 -0.78 11.75 13.98
C GLY A 79 -1.05 13.23 14.23
N PRO A 80 -1.49 13.58 15.45
CA PRO A 80 -1.90 14.93 15.79
C PRO A 80 -0.72 15.89 15.84
N GLU A 81 -1.02 17.16 15.56
CA GLU A 81 -0.11 18.29 15.72
C GLU A 81 -0.54 19.10 16.97
N PRO A 82 0.34 19.36 17.96
CA PRO A 82 1.76 19.00 18.02
C PRO A 82 2.02 17.50 18.24
N HIS A 83 3.13 17.01 17.70
CA HIS A 83 3.54 15.60 17.70
C HIS A 83 3.40 14.92 19.07
N ASP A 84 2.53 13.92 19.14
CA ASP A 84 2.34 13.05 20.30
C ASP A 84 2.71 11.60 19.91
N PRO A 85 3.80 11.03 20.45
CA PRO A 85 4.26 9.68 20.11
C PRO A 85 3.28 8.59 20.54
N ALA A 86 2.39 8.85 21.51
CA ALA A 86 1.35 7.91 21.94
C ALA A 86 0.14 7.90 20.98
N ARG A 87 0.16 8.73 19.93
CA ARG A 87 -0.95 8.87 18.97
C ARG A 87 -0.51 8.84 17.52
N HIS A 88 0.74 8.51 17.29
CA HIS A 88 1.37 8.59 15.98
C HIS A 88 1.52 7.19 15.39
N TYR A 89 1.16 7.04 14.11
CA TYR A 89 1.28 5.80 13.35
C TYR A 89 2.10 6.07 12.10
N THR A 90 3.01 5.15 11.79
CA THR A 90 3.80 5.19 10.57
C THR A 90 3.60 3.89 9.80
N TYR A 91 3.02 4.00 8.60
CA TYR A 91 2.76 2.88 7.71
C TYR A 91 3.76 2.90 6.57
N TYR A 92 4.60 1.87 6.49
CA TYR A 92 5.53 1.65 5.38
C TYR A 92 4.81 0.83 4.32
N VAL A 93 4.72 1.36 3.12
CA VAL A 93 3.92 0.82 2.03
C VAL A 93 4.81 0.41 0.85
N THR A 94 4.54 -0.76 0.28
CA THR A 94 5.23 -1.27 -0.91
C THR A 94 4.70 -0.61 -2.19
N ARG A 95 5.37 -0.84 -3.33
CA ARG A 95 4.92 -0.34 -4.64
C ARG A 95 3.54 -0.85 -5.06
N ALA A 96 3.11 -2.00 -4.53
CA ALA A 96 1.80 -2.58 -4.80
C ALA A 96 0.68 -1.95 -3.96
N GLY A 97 1.02 -1.09 -2.99
CA GLY A 97 0.07 -0.54 -2.00
C GLY A 97 -0.06 -1.39 -0.73
N ASP A 98 0.63 -2.54 -0.66
CA ASP A 98 0.60 -3.43 0.51
C ASP A 98 1.39 -2.85 1.69
N LEU A 99 0.94 -3.14 2.91
CA LEU A 99 1.61 -2.75 4.15
C LEU A 99 2.86 -3.61 4.34
N ALA A 100 4.03 -2.99 4.26
CA ALA A 100 5.32 -3.62 4.54
C ALA A 100 5.59 -3.69 6.06
N ARG A 101 5.26 -2.62 6.78
CA ARG A 101 5.47 -2.49 8.23
C ARG A 101 4.57 -1.38 8.78
N VAL A 102 4.09 -1.55 10.01
CA VAL A 102 3.47 -0.48 10.79
C VAL A 102 4.30 -0.24 12.04
N VAL A 103 4.49 1.02 12.41
CA VAL A 103 5.04 1.44 13.70
C VAL A 103 3.94 2.21 14.40
N GLY A 104 3.46 1.65 15.51
CA GLY A 104 2.37 2.19 16.30
C GLY A 104 2.83 3.10 17.44
N PRO A 105 1.88 3.61 18.23
CA PRO A 105 2.16 4.50 19.33
C PRO A 105 2.98 3.79 20.43
N GLY A 106 4.11 4.39 20.80
CA GLY A 106 5.05 3.84 21.80
C GLY A 106 6.16 2.95 21.25
N ASP A 107 6.15 2.63 19.95
CA ASP A 107 7.17 1.82 19.28
C ASP A 107 8.15 2.65 18.39
N ALA A 108 8.02 3.98 18.43
CA ALA A 108 8.79 4.93 17.61
C ALA A 108 10.09 5.41 18.29
#